data_AF-A0A9Q4GXS7-F1
#
_entry.id   AF-A0A9Q4GXS7-F1
#
_cell.length_a   1.000
_cell.length_b   1.000
_cell.length_c   1.000
_cell.angle_alpha   90.00
_cell.angle_beta   90.00
_cell.angle_gamma   90.00
#
_symmetry.space_group_name_H-M   'P 1'
#
loop_
_entity.id
_entity.type
_entity.pdbx_description
1 polymer ?
#
loop_
_entity_poly.entity_id
_entity_poly.type
_entity_poly.pdbx_seq_one_letter_code
_entity_poly.pdbx_strand_id
1 'polypeptide(L)'
;MTDARPDDVGSLGEEAAKLLGALSGWAREHAAEAGDGLSGLASHAATSAHDLDDHLATGAAECTVCPLCRAISAVRQVSPEVTGHLTAAATSLAQAAAALLATAPHSPRDADDVEHIDLADDWPEDA
;
A
#
# COMPACT_ATOMS: atom_id res chain seq x y z
N MET A 1 18.54 25.53 20.11
CA MET A 1 18.25 25.81 18.70
C MET A 1 17.13 24.86 18.30
N THR A 2 15.89 25.29 18.53
CA THR A 2 14.69 24.51 18.22
C THR A 2 13.94 25.33 17.19
N ASP A 3 14.11 24.99 15.92
CA ASP A 3 13.27 25.47 14.83
C ASP A 3 12.36 24.30 14.46
N ALA A 4 11.14 24.33 14.98
CA ALA A 4 10.09 23.43 14.55
C ALA A 4 9.52 24.04 13.26
N ARG A 5 10.00 23.59 12.11
CA ARG A 5 9.30 23.85 10.84
C ARG A 5 7.97 23.10 10.94
N PRO A 6 6.80 23.78 11.02
CA PRO A 6 5.52 23.08 10.96
C PRO A 6 5.47 22.33 9.63
N ASP A 7 5.20 21.03 9.71
CA ASP A 7 5.21 20.11 8.58
C ASP A 7 4.33 20.65 7.45
N ASP A 8 4.93 20.85 6.27
CA ASP A 8 4.26 21.26 5.04
C ASP A 8 3.56 20.04 4.42
N VAL A 9 2.66 19.42 5.19
CA VAL A 9 1.76 18.41 4.69
C VAL A 9 0.60 19.12 4.00
N GLY A 10 0.39 18.81 2.72
CA GLY A 10 -0.71 19.35 1.93
C GLY A 10 -2.07 18.99 2.52
N SER A 11 -3.15 19.47 1.89
CA SER A 11 -4.50 19.05 2.33
C SER A 11 -4.64 17.52 2.26
N LEU A 12 -5.41 16.92 3.18
CA LEU A 12 -5.68 15.48 3.17
C LEU A 12 -6.15 14.99 1.79
N GLY A 13 -6.94 15.80 1.09
CA GLY A 13 -7.43 15.48 -0.25
C GLY A 13 -6.32 15.41 -1.30
N GLU A 14 -5.38 16.35 -1.24
CA GLU A 14 -4.19 16.37 -2.10
C GLU A 14 -3.33 15.13 -1.88
N GLU A 15 -3.03 14.80 -0.62
CA GLU A 15 -2.20 13.64 -0.26
C GLU A 15 -2.91 12.31 -0.57
N ALA A 16 -4.23 12.24 -0.39
CA ALA A 16 -5.02 11.09 -0.81
C ALA A 16 -5.00 10.90 -2.34
N ALA A 17 -5.04 11.99 -3.11
CA ALA A 17 -4.94 11.94 -4.56
C ALA A 17 -3.55 11.45 -5.01
N LYS A 18 -2.47 11.91 -4.36
CA LYS A 18 -1.11 11.43 -4.61
C LYS A 18 -0.98 9.93 -4.31
N LEU A 19 -1.49 9.47 -3.16
CA LEU A 19 -1.50 8.06 -2.78
C LEU A 19 -2.25 7.21 -3.81
N LEU A 20 -3.44 7.65 -4.24
CA LEU A 20 -4.23 6.95 -5.24
C LEU A 20 -3.52 6.95 -6.61
N GLY A 21 -2.81 8.03 -6.94
CA GLY A 21 -1.95 8.14 -8.11
C GLY A 21 -0.82 7.10 -8.13
N ALA A 22 -0.13 6.92 -7.00
CA ALA A 22 0.92 5.92 -6.82
C ALA A 22 0.36 4.50 -6.90
N LEU A 23 -0.73 4.21 -6.16
CA LEU A 23 -1.39 2.91 -6.15
C LEU A 23 -1.92 2.51 -7.53
N SER A 24 -2.51 3.44 -8.28
CA SER A 24 -2.96 3.18 -9.66
C SER A 24 -1.82 2.99 -10.66
N GLY A 25 -0.62 3.52 -10.39
CA GLY A 25 0.59 3.20 -11.14
C GLY A 25 1.01 1.75 -10.92
N TRP A 26 1.23 1.40 -9.65
CA TRP A 26 1.60 0.05 -9.23
C TRP A 26 0.60 -1.02 -9.70
N ALA A 27 -0.70 -0.76 -9.57
CA ALA A 27 -1.74 -1.69 -9.99
C ALA A 27 -1.71 -1.95 -11.51
N ARG A 28 -1.35 -0.96 -12.33
CA ARG A 28 -1.23 -1.13 -13.78
C ARG A 28 0.02 -1.93 -14.16
N GLU A 29 1.13 -1.72 -13.47
CA GLU A 29 2.37 -2.50 -13.62
C GLU A 29 2.10 -4.00 -13.41
N HIS A 30 1.42 -4.35 -12.32
CA HIS A 30 1.16 -5.75 -11.96
C HIS A 30 -0.09 -6.37 -12.62
N ALA A 31 -1.02 -5.56 -13.13
CA ALA A 31 -2.16 -6.09 -13.88
C ALA A 31 -1.73 -6.68 -15.23
N ALA A 32 -0.64 -6.17 -15.84
CA ALA A 32 -0.07 -6.74 -17.05
C ALA A 32 0.51 -8.16 -16.84
N GLU A 33 0.93 -8.49 -15.62
CA GLU A 33 1.48 -9.79 -15.23
C GLU A 33 0.38 -10.81 -14.86
N ALA A 34 -0.87 -10.35 -14.66
CA ALA A 34 -1.98 -11.14 -14.11
C ALA A 34 -2.78 -11.97 -15.15
N GLY A 35 -2.33 -12.03 -16.42
CA GLY A 35 -3.07 -12.62 -17.54
C GLY A 35 -3.34 -14.13 -17.47
N ASP A 36 -2.60 -14.90 -16.66
CA ASP A 36 -2.78 -16.38 -16.54
C ASP A 36 -2.54 -16.91 -15.09
N GLY A 37 -2.37 -16.02 -14.10
CA GLY A 37 -1.73 -16.36 -12.81
C GLY A 37 -2.52 -16.04 -11.54
N LEU A 38 -3.77 -15.56 -11.63
CA LEU A 38 -4.50 -15.01 -10.46
C LEU A 38 -4.65 -15.99 -9.29
N SER A 39 -4.84 -17.29 -9.57
CA SER A 39 -4.95 -18.32 -8.53
C SER A 39 -3.60 -18.59 -7.83
N GLY A 40 -2.50 -18.55 -8.59
CA GLY A 40 -1.14 -18.69 -8.07
C GLY A 40 -0.71 -17.48 -7.25
N LEU A 41 -1.06 -16.28 -7.71
CA LEU A 41 -0.82 -15.04 -6.98
C LEU A 41 -1.63 -14.99 -5.68
N ALA A 42 -2.91 -15.40 -5.71
CA ALA A 42 -3.73 -15.47 -4.51
C ALA A 42 -3.16 -16.47 -3.49
N SER A 43 -2.66 -17.61 -3.95
CA SER A 43 -2.04 -18.62 -3.09
C SER A 43 -0.71 -18.11 -2.49
N HIS A 44 0.12 -17.45 -3.29
CA HIS A 44 1.37 -16.86 -2.82
C HIS A 44 1.11 -15.73 -1.83
N ALA A 45 0.17 -14.83 -2.14
CA ALA A 45 -0.26 -13.77 -1.24
C ALA A 45 -0.83 -14.31 0.07
N ALA A 46 -1.62 -15.38 0.04
CA ALA A 46 -2.13 -16.02 1.26
C ALA A 46 -1.00 -16.60 2.12
N THR A 47 0.02 -17.20 1.50
CA THR A 47 1.17 -17.76 2.21
C THR A 47 2.02 -16.66 2.84
N SER A 48 2.36 -15.62 2.05
CA SER A 48 3.09 -14.46 2.56
C SER A 48 2.31 -13.70 3.64
N ALA A 49 0.98 -13.62 3.51
CA ALA A 49 0.14 -13.02 4.53
C ALA A 49 0.19 -13.83 5.83
N HIS A 50 0.21 -15.16 5.76
CA HIS A 50 0.36 -16.02 6.93
C HIS A 50 1.71 -15.81 7.64
N ASP A 51 2.82 -15.76 6.90
CA ASP A 51 4.15 -15.53 7.49
C ASP A 51 4.26 -14.14 8.16
N LEU A 52 3.63 -13.13 7.56
CA LEU A 52 3.54 -11.79 8.15
C LEU A 52 2.61 -11.76 9.37
N ASP A 53 1.54 -12.58 9.38
CA ASP A 53 0.57 -12.66 10.46
C ASP A 53 1.24 -13.07 11.78
N ASP A 54 2.19 -14.00 11.69
CA ASP A 54 2.97 -14.52 12.83
C ASP A 54 3.92 -13.47 13.45
N HIS A 55 4.25 -12.41 12.73
CA HIS A 55 5.21 -11.38 13.15
C HIS A 55 4.59 -9.99 13.36
N LEU A 56 3.39 -9.74 12.85
CA LEU A 56 2.71 -8.44 12.94
C LEU A 56 1.57 -8.47 13.95
N ALA A 57 1.40 -7.34 14.65
CA ALA A 57 0.32 -7.13 15.61
C ALA A 57 0.25 -8.24 16.70
N THR A 58 1.42 -8.73 17.13
CA THR A 58 1.58 -9.80 18.14
C THR A 58 1.18 -9.36 19.56
N GLY A 59 0.96 -8.06 19.76
CA GLY A 59 0.68 -7.46 21.07
C GLY A 59 1.94 -7.14 21.89
N ALA A 60 3.14 -7.34 21.31
CA ALA A 60 4.39 -6.89 21.91
C ALA A 60 4.44 -5.35 22.04
N ALA A 61 5.31 -4.82 22.90
CA ALA A 61 5.35 -3.39 23.23
C ALA A 61 5.62 -2.53 21.97
N GLU A 62 6.48 -3.02 21.08
CA GLU A 62 6.78 -2.44 19.77
C GLU A 62 5.55 -2.36 18.85
N CYS A 63 4.63 -3.32 18.93
CA CYS A 63 3.39 -3.31 18.14
C CYS A 63 2.40 -2.24 18.61
N THR A 64 2.50 -1.79 19.87
CA THR A 64 1.57 -0.77 20.41
C THR A 64 1.87 0.64 19.88
N VAL A 65 3.05 0.88 19.33
CA VAL A 65 3.48 2.18 18.80
C VAL A 65 3.58 2.22 17.28
N CYS A 66 3.67 1.06 16.62
CA CYS A 66 3.73 0.96 15.17
C CYS A 66 2.36 1.24 14.51
N PRO A 67 2.24 2.24 13.60
CA PRO A 67 0.96 2.60 12.97
C PRO A 67 0.40 1.48 12.10
N LEU A 68 1.26 0.71 11.45
CA LEU A 68 0.86 -0.46 10.67
C LEU A 68 0.27 -1.56 11.56
N CYS A 69 0.92 -1.87 12.68
CA CYS A 69 0.40 -2.85 13.64
C CYS A 69 -0.95 -2.42 14.22
N ARG A 70 -1.14 -1.12 14.53
CA ARG A 70 -2.43 -0.59 15.00
C ARG A 70 -3.54 -0.75 13.95
N ALA A 71 -3.23 -0.46 12.68
CA ALA A 71 -4.17 -0.64 11.59
C ALA A 71 -4.56 -2.11 11.43
N ILE A 72 -3.60 -3.03 11.45
CA ILE A 72 -3.84 -4.47 11.36
C ILE A 72 -4.69 -4.95 12.55
N SER A 73 -4.37 -4.55 13.78
CA SER A 73 -5.17 -4.89 14.96
C SER A 73 -6.61 -4.39 14.84
N ALA A 74 -6.84 -3.18 14.30
CA ALA A 74 -8.18 -2.66 14.10
C ALA A 74 -8.98 -3.49 13.08
N VAL A 75 -8.35 -3.91 11.98
CA VAL A 75 -8.97 -4.78 10.97
C VAL A 75 -9.27 -6.17 11.55
N ARG A 76 -8.36 -6.77 12.33
CA ARG A 76 -8.57 -8.09 12.96
C ARG A 76 -9.72 -8.11 13.98
N GLN A 77 -10.08 -6.96 14.56
CA GLN A 77 -11.17 -6.84 15.52
C GLN A 77 -12.55 -6.72 14.86
N VAL A 78 -12.63 -6.69 13.52
CA VAL A 78 -13.91 -6.67 12.80
C VAL A 78 -14.58 -8.04 12.91
N SER A 79 -15.86 -8.07 13.31
CA SER A 79 -16.60 -9.33 13.43
C SER A 79 -16.84 -9.97 12.06
N PRO A 80 -16.86 -11.31 11.94
CA PRO A 80 -17.00 -12.00 10.66
C PRO A 80 -18.29 -11.65 9.91
N GLU A 81 -19.37 -11.32 10.62
CA GLU A 81 -20.61 -10.82 10.02
C GLU A 81 -20.39 -9.47 9.32
N VAL A 82 -19.68 -8.55 9.98
CA VAL A 82 -19.35 -7.23 9.44
C VAL A 82 -18.37 -7.35 8.28
N THR A 83 -17.41 -8.28 8.35
CA THR A 83 -16.48 -8.57 7.25
C THR A 83 -17.23 -9.05 6.01
N GLY A 84 -18.26 -9.89 6.17
CA GLY A 84 -19.11 -10.34 5.07
C GLY A 84 -19.82 -9.18 4.36
N HIS A 85 -20.45 -8.28 5.13
CA HIS A 85 -21.11 -7.09 4.58
C HIS A 85 -20.11 -6.10 3.94
N LEU A 86 -18.95 -5.90 4.56
CA LEU A 86 -17.89 -5.05 4.02
C LEU A 86 -17.33 -5.61 2.71
N THR A 87 -17.14 -6.92 2.63
CA THR A 87 -16.63 -7.58 1.43
C THR A 87 -17.60 -7.35 0.28
N ALA A 88 -18.90 -7.61 0.49
CA ALA A 88 -19.92 -7.36 -0.53
C ALA A 88 -19.96 -5.89 -0.99
N ALA A 89 -19.88 -4.95 -0.05
CA ALA A 89 -19.82 -3.52 -0.36
C ALA A 89 -18.53 -3.15 -1.13
N ALA A 90 -17.39 -3.73 -0.74
CA ALA A 90 -16.11 -3.51 -1.39
C ALA A 90 -16.11 -4.05 -2.83
N THR A 91 -16.75 -5.19 -3.09
CA THR A 91 -16.89 -5.70 -4.47
C THR A 91 -17.71 -4.75 -5.33
N SER A 92 -18.83 -4.23 -4.82
CA SER A 92 -19.64 -3.25 -5.54
C SER A 92 -18.87 -1.95 -5.80
N LEU A 93 -18.10 -1.47 -4.82
CA LEU A 93 -17.23 -0.31 -4.98
C LEU A 93 -16.15 -0.56 -6.06
N ALA A 94 -15.48 -1.71 -6.02
CA ALA A 94 -14.44 -2.06 -6.98
C ALA A 94 -14.99 -2.14 -8.41
N GLN A 95 -16.19 -2.70 -8.58
CA GLN A 95 -16.89 -2.74 -9.87
C GLN A 95 -17.21 -1.32 -10.37
N ALA A 96 -17.70 -0.44 -9.50
CA ALA A 96 -17.97 0.95 -9.85
C ALA A 96 -16.68 1.71 -10.22
N ALA A 97 -15.60 1.52 -9.45
CA ALA A 97 -14.30 2.12 -9.73
C ALA A 97 -13.72 1.63 -11.06
N ALA A 98 -13.83 0.34 -11.37
CA ALA A 98 -13.40 -0.22 -12.65
C ALA A 98 -14.17 0.39 -13.83
N ALA A 99 -15.49 0.60 -13.68
CA ALA A 99 -16.31 1.25 -14.70
C ALA A 99 -15.91 2.73 -14.92
N LEU A 100 -15.54 3.46 -13.86
CA LEU A 100 -15.04 4.83 -13.96
C LEU A 100 -13.63 4.91 -14.57
N LEU A 101 -12.74 3.97 -14.23
CA LEU A 101 -11.40 3.92 -14.78
C LEU A 101 -11.39 3.52 -16.27
N ALA A 102 -12.34 2.69 -16.70
CA ALA A 102 -12.51 2.34 -18.11
C ALA A 102 -12.86 3.55 -18.99
N THR A 103 -13.39 4.64 -18.41
CA THR A 103 -13.71 5.88 -19.13
C THR A 103 -12.66 6.97 -18.93
N ALA A 104 -11.61 6.72 -18.13
CA ALA A 104 -10.59 7.72 -17.86
C ALA A 104 -9.61 7.87 -19.06
N PRO A 105 -9.32 9.11 -19.52
CA PRO A 105 -8.31 9.34 -20.54
C PRO A 105 -6.92 8.98 -19.99
N HIS A 106 -6.10 8.29 -20.81
CA HIS A 106 -4.71 8.05 -20.49
C HIS A 106 -3.96 9.39 -20.46
N SER A 107 -3.57 9.83 -19.27
CA SER A 107 -2.61 10.92 -19.12
C SER A 107 -1.20 10.34 -19.32
N PRO A 108 -0.37 10.89 -20.22
CA PRO A 108 1.03 10.52 -20.31
C PRO A 108 1.70 10.99 -19.02
N ARG A 109 2.14 10.06 -18.17
CA ARG A 109 2.87 10.38 -16.94
C ARG A 109 4.34 10.60 -17.28
N ASP A 110 4.82 11.77 -16.88
CA ASP A 110 6.21 12.08 -16.63
C ASP A 110 6.72 11.10 -15.57
N ALA A 111 7.79 10.40 -15.90
CA ALA A 111 8.36 9.30 -15.13
C ALA A 111 9.80 9.68 -14.81
N ASP A 112 10.02 10.43 -13.72
CA ASP A 112 11.29 10.53 -13.00
C ASP A 112 11.21 11.65 -11.95
N ASP A 113 10.64 11.35 -10.78
CA ASP A 113 10.75 12.26 -9.63
C ASP A 113 10.98 11.50 -8.33
N VAL A 114 11.89 10.52 -8.37
CA VAL A 114 12.52 10.00 -7.17
C VAL A 114 14.02 10.23 -7.30
N GLU A 115 14.61 10.90 -6.31
CA GLU A 115 16.05 11.12 -6.29
C GLU A 115 16.77 9.80 -6.05
N HIS A 116 17.52 9.36 -7.05
CA HIS A 116 18.46 8.26 -6.91
C HIS A 116 19.66 8.74 -6.10
N ILE A 117 19.80 8.21 -4.89
CA ILE A 117 20.99 8.42 -4.06
C ILE A 117 22.05 7.44 -4.57
N ASP A 118 23.04 7.95 -5.29
CA ASP A 118 24.22 7.19 -5.68
C ASP A 118 25.03 6.84 -4.43
N LEU A 119 24.91 5.59 -3.97
CA LEU A 119 25.78 5.03 -2.95
C LEU A 119 27.13 4.75 -3.63
N ALA A 120 28.07 5.69 -3.57
CA ALA A 120 29.42 5.43 -4.01
C ALA A 120 30.01 4.27 -3.20
N ASP A 121 30.55 3.25 -3.90
CA ASP A 121 31.23 2.07 -3.36
C ASP A 121 32.55 2.40 -2.60
N ASP A 122 32.68 3.59 -2.02
CA ASP A 122 33.81 3.93 -1.15
C ASP A 122 33.51 3.47 0.28
N TRP A 123 33.38 2.15 0.46
CA TRP A 123 33.51 1.56 1.78
C TRP A 123 35.00 1.40 2.04
N PRO A 124 35.61 2.09 3.02
CA PRO A 124 37.02 1.92 3.32
C PRO A 124 37.26 0.47 3.75
N GLU A 125 37.92 -0.28 2.88
CA GLU A 125 38.44 -1.60 3.18
C GLU A 125 39.62 -1.43 4.16
N ASP A 126 39.32 -1.55 5.45
CA ASP A 126 40.31 -1.67 6.51
C ASP A 126 41.12 -2.98 6.33
N ALA A 127 42.37 -2.89 5.85
CA ALA A 127 43.58 -3.59 6.38
C ALA A 127 44.79 -3.53 5.43
#